data_AF-A0A6A2XXT6-F1
#
_entry.id   AF-A0A6A2XXT6-F1
#
_cell.length_a   1.000
_cell.length_b   1.000
_cell.length_c   1.000
_cell.angle_alpha   90.00
_cell.angle_beta   90.00
_cell.angle_gamma   90.00
#
_symmetry.space_group_name_H-M   'P 1'
#
loop_
_entity.id
_entity.type
_entity.pdbx_description
1 polymer ?
#
loop_
_entity_poly.entity_id
_entity_poly.type
_entity_poly.pdbx_seq_one_letter_code
_entity_poly.pdbx_strand_id
1 'polypeptide(L)'
;MADSSEFFKSMLAQFPMESFWDIPLYQWEGFWYRSYHLQATMALRSHFSSRDDDIILASSMKTGTTWLKALCFSIVNSAVDADNETLSKTNEDDHHHHPDPLVENHPAVYVQTLEVQVFTANPPPDVSSMKSPRLFHAHLP
;
A
#
# COMPACT_ATOMS: atom_id res chain seq x y z
N MET A 1 15.40 -25.33 -10.38
CA MET A 1 14.52 -24.31 -9.77
C MET A 1 13.36 -24.12 -10.71
N ALA A 2 12.14 -24.50 -10.33
CA ALA A 2 10.97 -24.17 -11.13
C ALA A 2 10.87 -22.64 -11.19
N ASP A 3 10.64 -22.09 -12.38
CA ASP A 3 10.36 -20.67 -12.56
C ASP A 3 9.18 -20.29 -11.65
N SER A 4 9.35 -19.26 -10.82
CA SER A 4 8.31 -18.76 -9.90
C SER A 4 6.99 -18.49 -10.63
N SER A 5 7.06 -18.19 -11.93
CA SER A 5 5.91 -18.05 -12.82
C SER A 5 5.14 -19.35 -13.04
N GLU A 6 5.84 -20.46 -13.29
CA GLU A 6 5.21 -21.77 -13.54
C GLU A 6 4.61 -22.37 -12.27
N PHE A 7 5.27 -22.20 -11.13
CA PHE A 7 4.69 -22.56 -9.83
C PHE A 7 3.38 -21.79 -9.57
N PHE A 8 3.37 -20.48 -9.83
CA PHE A 8 2.19 -19.66 -9.63
C PHE A 8 1.03 -20.06 -10.55
N LYS A 9 1.30 -20.34 -11.83
CA LYS A 9 0.27 -20.87 -12.76
C LYS A 9 -0.30 -22.20 -12.28
N SER A 10 0.53 -23.12 -11.81
CA SER A 10 0.09 -24.40 -11.26
C SER A 10 -0.77 -24.24 -10.01
N MET A 11 -0.46 -23.26 -9.17
CA MET A 11 -1.26 -22.92 -7.99
C MET A 11 -2.61 -22.31 -8.39
N LEU A 12 -2.63 -21.37 -9.34
CA LEU A 12 -3.87 -20.76 -9.84
C LEU A 12 -4.86 -21.78 -10.40
N ALA A 13 -4.36 -22.85 -11.03
CA ALA A 13 -5.20 -23.93 -11.56
C ALA A 13 -5.99 -24.69 -10.48
N GLN A 14 -5.65 -24.52 -9.20
CA GLN A 14 -6.35 -25.15 -8.07
C GLN A 14 -7.54 -24.32 -7.57
N PHE A 15 -7.66 -23.05 -8.00
CA PHE A 15 -8.74 -22.16 -7.58
C PHE A 15 -9.87 -22.12 -8.62
N PRO A 16 -11.14 -21.97 -8.17
CA PRO A 16 -12.23 -21.65 -9.08
C PRO A 16 -11.90 -20.40 -9.89
N MET A 17 -12.17 -20.46 -11.19
CA MET A 17 -11.88 -19.37 -12.12
C MET A 17 -13.14 -18.99 -12.88
N GLU A 18 -13.42 -17.69 -12.94
CA GLU A 18 -14.52 -17.11 -13.70
C GLU A 18 -14.01 -15.97 -14.57
N SER A 19 -14.67 -15.74 -15.69
CA SER A 19 -14.35 -14.63 -16.59
C SER A 19 -15.25 -13.43 -16.32
N PHE A 20 -14.65 -12.26 -16.09
CA PHE A 20 -15.36 -10.99 -15.96
C PHE A 20 -14.83 -10.02 -17.00
N TRP A 21 -15.60 -9.77 -18.07
CA TRP A 21 -15.17 -8.96 -19.23
C TRP A 21 -13.86 -9.47 -19.85
N ASP A 22 -13.81 -10.79 -20.12
CA ASP A 22 -12.63 -11.49 -20.67
C ASP A 22 -11.39 -11.45 -19.78
N ILE A 23 -11.54 -11.02 -18.53
CA ILE A 23 -10.48 -11.02 -17.53
C ILE A 23 -10.70 -12.21 -16.59
N PRO A 24 -9.74 -13.16 -16.51
CA PRO A 24 -9.84 -14.27 -15.58
C PRO A 24 -9.69 -13.78 -14.14
N LEU A 25 -10.64 -14.17 -13.31
CA LEU A 25 -10.66 -13.96 -11.87
C LEU A 25 -10.57 -15.30 -11.16
N TYR A 26 -9.81 -15.35 -10.07
CA TYR A 26 -9.60 -16.55 -9.28
C TYR A 26 -10.19 -16.35 -7.89
N GLN A 27 -10.95 -17.33 -7.41
CA GLN A 27 -11.54 -17.28 -6.08
C GLN A 27 -10.54 -17.77 -5.04
N TRP A 28 -10.27 -16.94 -4.04
CA TRP A 28 -9.45 -17.30 -2.89
C TRP A 28 -10.09 -16.73 -1.62
N GLU A 29 -10.24 -17.56 -0.59
CA GLU A 29 -10.84 -17.19 0.71
C GLU A 29 -12.18 -16.42 0.62
N GLY A 30 -13.00 -16.75 -0.37
CA GLY A 30 -14.33 -16.15 -0.56
C GLY A 30 -14.38 -14.91 -1.45
N PHE A 31 -13.24 -14.43 -1.95
CA PHE A 31 -13.14 -13.23 -2.78
C PHE A 31 -12.50 -13.52 -4.15
N TRP A 32 -12.80 -12.66 -5.13
CA TRP A 32 -12.35 -12.82 -6.51
C TRP A 32 -11.21 -11.85 -6.82
N TYR A 33 -10.10 -12.39 -7.33
CA TYR A 33 -8.89 -11.64 -7.59
C TYR A 33 -8.42 -11.80 -9.03
N ARG A 34 -7.81 -10.75 -9.58
CA ARG A 34 -6.95 -10.91 -10.77
C ARG A 34 -5.72 -11.72 -10.37
N SER A 35 -5.20 -12.55 -11.27
CA SER A 35 -4.04 -13.42 -11.00
C SER A 35 -2.90 -12.70 -10.29
N TYR A 36 -2.44 -11.58 -10.83
CA TYR A 36 -1.32 -10.83 -10.26
C TYR A 36 -1.64 -10.17 -8.91
N HIS A 37 -2.90 -9.74 -8.66
CA HIS A 37 -3.32 -9.27 -7.33
C HIS A 37 -3.43 -10.41 -6.33
N LEU A 38 -3.84 -11.62 -6.76
CA LEU A 38 -3.86 -12.80 -5.90
C LEU A 38 -2.43 -13.16 -5.47
N GLN A 39 -1.48 -13.17 -6.43
CA GLN A 39 -0.06 -13.38 -6.12
C GLN A 39 0.45 -12.39 -5.08
N ALA A 40 0.19 -11.10 -5.31
CA ALA A 40 0.59 -10.03 -4.43
C ALA A 40 -0.06 -10.14 -3.05
N THR A 41 -1.32 -10.54 -2.98
CA THR A 41 -2.04 -10.74 -1.71
C THR A 41 -1.44 -11.90 -0.91
N MET A 42 -1.12 -13.01 -1.57
CA MET A 42 -0.47 -14.16 -0.91
C MET A 42 0.95 -13.82 -0.46
N ALA A 43 1.70 -13.06 -1.25
CA ALA A 43 3.02 -12.55 -0.87
C ALA A 43 2.93 -11.58 0.31
N LEU A 44 1.98 -10.63 0.27
CA LEU A 44 1.69 -9.71 1.37
C LEU A 44 1.42 -10.46 2.66
N ARG A 45 0.52 -11.45 2.64
CA ARG A 45 0.19 -12.27 3.81
C ARG A 45 1.40 -13.02 4.38
N SER A 46 2.36 -13.41 3.53
CA SER A 46 3.52 -14.21 3.94
C SER A 46 4.71 -13.37 4.40
N HIS A 47 4.84 -12.13 3.92
CA HIS A 47 6.06 -11.33 4.06
C HIS A 47 5.87 -10.00 4.77
N PHE A 48 4.64 -9.51 4.93
CA PHE A 48 4.39 -8.27 5.65
C PHE A 48 4.43 -8.49 7.15
N SER A 49 5.39 -7.82 7.79
CA SER A 49 5.48 -7.73 9.25
C SER A 49 4.87 -6.40 9.69
N SER A 50 3.72 -6.47 10.36
CA SER A 50 3.06 -5.30 10.94
C SER A 50 3.84 -4.76 12.13
N ARG A 51 3.80 -3.44 12.32
CA ARG A 51 4.28 -2.74 13.52
C ARG A 51 3.08 -2.20 14.28
N ASP A 52 3.24 -2.01 15.59
CA ASP A 52 2.16 -1.52 16.46
C ASP A 52 1.69 -0.10 16.10
N ASP A 53 2.52 0.64 15.38
CA ASP A 53 2.29 2.01 14.91
C ASP A 53 1.95 2.11 13.41
N ASP A 54 1.69 0.99 12.74
CA ASP A 54 1.23 1.00 11.35
C ASP A 54 -0.21 1.52 11.24
N ILE A 55 -0.44 2.33 10.20
CA ILE A 55 -1.77 2.80 9.81
C ILE A 55 -2.10 2.22 8.45
N ILE A 56 -3.11 1.34 8.39
CA ILE A 56 -3.59 0.73 7.14
C ILE A 56 -4.97 1.29 6.82
N LEU A 57 -5.08 2.04 5.73
CA LEU A 57 -6.34 2.53 5.19
C LEU A 57 -7.01 1.40 4.40
N ALA A 58 -8.25 1.05 4.73
CA ALA A 58 -9.02 0.05 3.98
C ALA A 58 -10.16 0.72 3.20
N SER A 59 -10.24 0.45 1.89
CA SER A 59 -11.38 0.88 1.07
C SER A 59 -11.59 -0.06 -0.12
N SER A 60 -12.84 -0.26 -0.54
CA SER A 60 -13.10 -0.97 -1.79
C SER A 60 -12.60 -0.16 -2.99
N MET A 61 -12.19 -0.84 -4.06
CA MET A 61 -11.73 -0.17 -5.27
C MET A 61 -12.76 0.84 -5.79
N LYS A 62 -12.26 2.01 -6.22
CA LYS A 62 -13.05 3.10 -6.84
C LYS A 62 -14.06 3.81 -5.92
N THR A 63 -13.92 3.67 -4.59
CA THR A 63 -14.79 4.35 -3.60
C THR A 63 -14.19 5.64 -3.02
N GLY A 64 -13.36 6.35 -3.79
CA GLY A 64 -12.73 7.61 -3.33
C GLY A 64 -11.38 7.45 -2.64
N THR A 65 -10.67 6.34 -2.88
CA THR A 65 -9.35 6.04 -2.29
C THR A 65 -8.33 7.17 -2.48
N THR A 66 -8.33 7.90 -3.60
CA THR A 66 -7.41 9.03 -3.79
C THR A 66 -7.63 10.14 -2.77
N TRP A 67 -8.89 10.49 -2.51
CA TRP A 67 -9.22 11.53 -1.53
C TRP A 67 -8.92 11.06 -0.10
N LEU A 68 -9.23 9.79 0.22
CA LEU A 68 -8.89 9.17 1.49
C LEU A 68 -7.37 9.19 1.76
N LYS A 69 -6.56 8.79 0.77
CA LYS A 69 -5.09 8.79 0.86
C LYS A 69 -4.55 10.20 1.11
N ALA A 70 -5.05 11.20 0.36
CA ALA A 70 -4.63 12.60 0.52
C ALA A 70 -4.91 13.11 1.93
N LEU A 71 -6.15 12.96 2.41
CA LEU A 71 -6.56 13.44 3.72
C LEU A 71 -5.78 12.79 4.86
N CYS A 72 -5.67 11.46 4.86
CA CYS A 72 -4.94 10.74 5.91
C CYS A 72 -3.45 11.09 5.89
N PHE A 73 -2.86 11.25 4.71
CA PHE A 73 -1.47 11.72 4.59
C PHE A 73 -1.29 13.11 5.20
N SER A 74 -2.15 14.08 4.87
CA SER A 74 -2.08 15.44 5.43
C SER A 74 -2.20 15.44 6.95
N ILE A 75 -3.10 14.63 7.52
CA ILE A 75 -3.28 14.52 8.97
C ILE A 75 -2.03 13.95 9.65
N VAL A 76 -1.49 12.85 9.12
CA VAL A 76 -0.30 12.20 9.70
C VAL A 76 0.93 13.09 9.58
N ASN A 77 1.15 13.72 8.42
CA ASN A 77 2.30 14.59 8.20
C ASN A 77 2.24 15.82 9.13
N SER A 78 1.07 16.44 9.27
CA SER A 78 0.90 17.59 10.16
C SER A 78 1.16 17.25 11.63
N ALA A 79 0.80 16.05 12.08
CA ALA A 79 1.06 15.61 13.46
C ALA A 79 2.57 15.42 13.71
N VAL A 80 3.29 14.82 12.75
CA VAL A 80 4.74 14.62 12.83
C VAL A 80 5.49 15.96 12.86
N ASP A 81 5.05 16.93 12.05
CA ASP A 81 5.65 18.26 12.03
C ASP A 81 5.50 18.98 13.38
N ALA A 82 4.32 18.90 14.01
CA ALA A 82 4.08 19.50 15.32
C ALA A 82 4.96 18.89 16.43
N ASP A 83 5.15 17.57 16.42
CA ASP A 83 6.04 16.89 17.38
C ASP A 83 7.51 17.30 17.20
N ASN A 84 7.95 17.46 15.94
CA ASN A 84 9.31 17.90 15.61
C ASN A 84 9.54 19.37 15.99
N GLU A 85 8.57 20.26 15.74
CA GLU A 85 8.65 21.68 16.07
C GLU A 85 8.75 21.91 17.60
N THR A 86 8.15 21.01 18.38
CA THR A 86 8.26 21.04 19.85
C THR A 86 9.68 20.70 20.34
N LEU A 87 10.46 19.94 19.55
CA LEU A 87 11.86 19.59 19.82
C LEU A 87 12.87 20.60 19.26
N SER A 88 12.48 21.41 18.26
CA SER A 88 13.35 22.34 17.53
C SER A 88 13.15 23.82 17.91
N LYS A 89 12.77 24.12 19.16
CA LYS A 89 12.71 25.51 19.67
C LYS A 89 14.10 26.11 19.95
N THR A 90 15.00 26.02 18.97
CA THR A 90 16.19 26.87 18.91
C THR A 90 16.31 27.39 17.49
N ASN A 91 16.08 28.70 17.35
CA ASN A 91 16.35 29.57 16.20
C ASN A 91 15.13 29.86 15.31
N GLU A 92 14.44 30.93 15.71
CA GLU A 92 13.63 31.80 14.86
C GLU A 92 14.50 32.29 13.68
N ASP A 93 13.94 32.33 12.46
CA ASP A 93 14.42 32.97 11.20
C ASP A 93 14.63 32.08 9.96
N ASP A 94 13.87 30.99 9.77
CA ASP A 94 13.78 30.40 8.43
C ASP A 94 12.34 30.04 8.03
N HIS A 95 11.63 31.05 7.49
CA HIS A 95 10.34 30.87 6.81
C HIS A 95 10.53 30.20 5.44
N HIS A 96 11.12 29.00 5.42
CA HIS A 96 11.07 28.17 4.23
C HIS A 96 9.68 27.54 4.12
N HIS A 97 8.84 28.11 3.25
CA HIS A 97 7.64 27.47 2.75
C HIS A 97 8.06 26.16 2.07
N HIS A 98 8.01 25.04 2.79
CA HIS A 98 8.10 23.74 2.16
C HIS A 98 6.85 23.56 1.29
N PRO A 99 7.00 23.28 -0.02
CA PRO A 99 5.86 23.06 -0.90
C PRO A 99 5.05 21.86 -0.42
N ASP A 100 3.72 21.95 -0.49
CA ASP A 100 2.82 20.85 -0.12
C ASP A 100 3.15 19.62 -0.99
N PRO A 101 3.56 18.48 -0.39
CA PRO A 101 3.91 17.28 -1.13
C PRO A 101 2.77 16.77 -2.05
N LEU A 102 1.51 17.06 -1.72
CA LEU A 102 0.33 16.68 -2.50
C LEU A 102 0.10 17.57 -3.72
N VAL A 103 0.73 18.75 -3.79
CA VAL A 103 0.75 19.59 -5.01
C VAL A 103 1.74 19.01 -6.03
N GLU A 104 2.86 18.47 -5.56
CA GLU A 104 3.91 17.95 -6.42
C GLU A 104 3.62 16.53 -6.93
N ASN A 105 3.02 15.68 -6.09
CA ASN A 105 2.83 14.27 -6.40
C ASN A 105 1.44 13.77 -6.08
N HIS A 106 1.00 12.76 -6.83
CA HIS A 106 -0.25 12.06 -6.56
C HIS A 106 -0.20 11.36 -5.17
N PRO A 107 -1.30 11.37 -4.37
CA PRO A 107 -1.30 10.81 -3.01
C PRO A 107 -0.86 9.35 -2.89
N ALA A 108 -1.05 8.56 -3.95
CA ALA A 108 -0.62 7.16 -4.01
C ALA A 108 0.91 6.95 -4.05
N VAL A 109 1.69 8.02 -4.19
CA VAL A 109 3.15 7.99 -3.99
C VAL A 109 3.47 7.85 -2.51
N TYR A 110 2.75 8.59 -1.65
CA TYR A 110 2.97 8.62 -0.21
C TYR A 110 2.23 7.51 0.54
N VAL A 111 1.04 7.14 0.06
CA VAL A 111 0.22 6.07 0.66
C VAL A 111 0.04 4.95 -0.36
N GLN A 112 0.93 3.95 -0.30
CA GLN A 112 0.96 2.86 -1.28
C GLN A 112 -0.09 1.79 -0.96
N THR A 113 -0.77 1.29 -1.99
CA THR A 113 -1.66 0.13 -1.88
C THR A 113 -0.83 -1.14 -1.87
N LEU A 114 -0.90 -1.92 -0.80
CA LEU A 114 -0.01 -3.06 -0.56
C LEU A 114 -0.10 -4.12 -1.66
N GLU A 115 -1.29 -4.61 -1.97
CA GLU A 115 -1.54 -5.68 -2.94
C GLU A 115 -1.57 -5.22 -4.41
N VAL A 116 -1.34 -3.93 -4.67
CA VAL A 116 -1.36 -3.35 -6.02
C VAL A 116 -0.04 -2.70 -6.40
N GLN A 117 0.61 -2.00 -5.48
CA GLN A 117 1.82 -1.20 -5.71
C GLN A 117 3.07 -1.78 -5.05
N VAL A 118 2.93 -2.50 -3.93
CA VAL A 118 4.08 -2.97 -3.14
C VAL A 118 4.40 -4.43 -3.46
N PHE A 119 3.45 -5.33 -3.20
CA PHE A 119 3.66 -6.78 -3.31
C PHE A 119 3.45 -7.34 -4.73
N THR A 120 3.15 -6.48 -5.70
CA THR A 120 3.17 -6.83 -7.13
C THR A 120 4.58 -6.80 -7.72
N ALA A 121 5.54 -6.16 -7.05
CA ALA A 121 6.95 -6.19 -7.42
C ALA A 121 7.58 -7.56 -7.11
N ASN A 122 8.57 -7.96 -7.90
CA ASN A 122 9.29 -9.23 -7.72
C ASN A 122 10.82 -9.01 -7.76
N PRO A 123 11.55 -9.17 -6.65
CA PRO A 123 11.02 -9.46 -5.30
C PRO A 123 10.24 -8.24 -4.73
N PRO A 124 9.32 -8.46 -3.77
CA PRO A 124 8.68 -7.36 -3.05
C PRO A 124 9.72 -6.48 -2.34
N PRO A 125 9.51 -5.16 -2.29
CA PRO A 125 10.43 -4.26 -1.59
C PRO A 125 10.37 -4.50 -0.07
N ASP A 126 11.50 -4.29 0.60
CA ASP A 126 11.57 -4.37 2.05
C ASP A 126 11.01 -3.09 2.70
N VAL A 127 9.78 -3.18 3.18
CA VAL A 127 9.07 -2.09 3.89
C VAL A 127 9.44 -1.98 5.37
N SER A 128 10.30 -2.87 5.90
CA SER A 128 10.71 -2.83 7.32
C SER A 128 11.60 -1.63 7.64
N SER A 129 12.34 -1.14 6.64
CA SER A 129 13.25 0.00 6.75
C SER A 129 12.55 1.37 6.75
N MET A 130 11.24 1.41 6.45
CA MET A 130 10.47 2.66 6.44
C MET A 130 10.38 3.29 7.83
N LYS A 131 10.41 4.62 7.88
CA LYS A 131 10.21 5.38 9.11
C LYS A 131 8.78 5.18 9.62
N SER A 132 8.66 5.14 10.95
CA SER A 132 7.38 5.06 11.66
C SER A 132 6.75 6.45 11.88
N PRO A 133 5.41 6.55 11.97
CA PRO A 133 4.44 5.49 11.65
C PRO A 133 4.39 5.24 10.13
N ARG A 134 4.17 3.98 9.71
CA ARG A 134 4.01 3.67 8.29
C ARG A 134 2.55 3.81 7.88
N LEU A 135 2.29 4.55 6.80
CA LEU A 135 0.95 4.77 6.25
C LEU A 135 0.78 4.00 4.93
N PHE A 136 -0.08 2.99 4.96
CA PHE A 136 -0.39 2.14 3.80
C PHE A 136 -1.88 2.13 3.48
N HIS A 137 -2.23 1.52 2.36
CA HIS A 137 -3.60 1.27 1.97
C HIS A 137 -3.79 -0.18 1.49
N ALA A 138 -4.99 -0.74 1.64
CA ALA A 138 -5.37 -2.04 1.09
C ALA A 138 -6.81 -2.03 0.57
N HIS A 139 -7.07 -2.74 -0.53
CA HIS A 139 -8.42 -3.11 -0.99
C HIS A 139 -8.86 -4.49 -0.47
N LEU A 140 -8.04 -5.11 0.38
CA LEU A 140 -8.31 -6.43 0.89
C LEU A 140 -9.55 -6.43 1.80
N PRO A 141 -10.36 -7.51 1.76
CA PRO A 141 -11.48 -7.72 2.67
C PRO A 141 -11.06 -7.96 4.12
#